data_AF-A0A0N4W8K9-F1
#
_entry.id   AF-A0A0N4W8K9-F1
#
_cell.length_a   1.000
_cell.length_b   1.000
_cell.length_c   1.000
_cell.angle_alpha   90.00
_cell.angle_beta   90.00
_cell.angle_gamma   90.00
#
_symmetry.space_group_name_H-M   'P 1'
#
loop_
_entity.id
_entity.type
_entity.pdbx_description
1 polymer ?
#
loop_
_entity_poly.entity_id
_entity_poly.type
_entity_poly.pdbx_seq_one_letter_code
_entity_poly.pdbx_strand_id
1 'polypeptide(L)' 'MSRPPPQPIFVHRGLEGGATSCAVVSTSNCAGILVGTGKGRCELYDADTHIRIKTVYGNCILMYS' A
#
# COMPACT_ATOMS: atom_id res chain seq x y z
N MET A 1 -34.58 -1.10 -7.49
CA MET A 1 -33.85 -0.61 -6.29
C MET A 1 -32.36 -0.65 -6.60
N SER A 2 -31.61 0.40 -6.31
CA SER A 2 -30.16 0.43 -6.52
C SER A 2 -29.46 -0.47 -5.49
N ARG A 3 -28.41 -1.19 -5.92
CA ARG A 3 -27.59 -1.98 -5.00
C ARG A 3 -26.85 -1.04 -4.06
N PRO A 4 -26.78 -1.32 -2.74
CA PRO A 4 -25.97 -0.53 -1.83
C PRO A 4 -24.50 -0.54 -2.26
N PRO A 5 -23.74 0.54 -2.01
CA PRO A 5 -22.32 0.60 -2.32
C PRO A 5 -21.57 -0.57 -1.68
N PRO A 6 -20.59 -1.17 -2.40
CA PRO A 6 -19.75 -2.21 -1.81
C PRO A 6 -19.02 -1.66 -0.59
N GLN A 7 -19.04 -2.42 0.51
CA GLN A 7 -18.28 -2.05 1.71
C GLN A 7 -16.88 -2.64 1.64
N PRO A 8 -15.84 -1.89 2.05
CA PRO A 8 -14.49 -2.40 2.10
C PRO A 8 -14.37 -3.48 3.17
N ILE A 9 -13.74 -4.60 2.82
CA ILE A 9 -13.44 -5.70 3.76
C ILE A 9 -12.33 -5.29 4.73
N PHE A 10 -11.39 -4.47 4.28
CA PHE A 10 -10.25 -4.00 5.06
C PHE A 10 -9.82 -2.60 4.61
N VAL A 11 -9.21 -1.83 5.53
CA VAL A 11 -8.68 -0.48 5.25
C VAL A 11 -7.35 -0.29 5.96
N HIS A 12 -6.28 -0.06 5.18
CA HIS A 12 -4.99 0.39 5.73
C HIS A 12 -5.10 1.81 6.26
N ARG A 13 -4.69 2.02 7.52
CA ARG A 13 -4.67 3.33 8.19
C ARG A 13 -3.24 3.67 8.63
N GLY A 14 -2.96 4.96 8.82
CA GLY A 14 -1.69 5.40 9.39
C GLY A 14 -0.49 5.35 8.44
N LEU A 15 -0.72 5.31 7.13
CA LEU A 15 0.36 5.43 6.14
C LEU A 15 1.07 6.78 6.31
N GLU A 16 2.39 6.75 6.43
CA GLU A 16 3.19 7.96 6.72
C GLU A 16 3.04 9.01 5.62
N GLY A 17 2.53 10.18 5.99
CA GLY A 17 2.25 11.25 5.02
C GLY A 17 1.05 10.95 4.10
N GLY A 18 0.26 9.92 4.38
CA GLY A 18 -0.88 9.50 3.58
C GLY A 18 -0.50 8.61 2.39
N ALA A 19 -1.52 7.99 1.78
CA ALA A 19 -1.36 7.26 0.52
C ALA A 19 -1.38 8.23 -0.66
N THR A 20 -0.39 8.17 -1.54
CA THR A 20 -0.32 8.99 -2.76
C THR A 20 -0.64 8.21 -4.02
N SER A 21 -0.36 6.91 -4.01
CA SER A 21 -0.62 6.00 -5.13
C SER A 21 -0.80 4.57 -4.61
N CYS A 22 -1.54 3.75 -5.35
CA CYS A 22 -1.63 2.32 -5.08
C CYS A 22 -1.78 1.52 -6.37
N ALA A 23 -1.27 0.29 -6.37
CA ALA A 23 -1.39 -0.64 -7.48
C ALA A 23 -1.50 -2.08 -6.96
N VAL A 24 -2.37 -2.88 -7.58
CA VAL A 24 -2.37 -4.33 -7.40
C VAL A 24 -1.26 -4.89 -8.27
N VAL A 25 -0.41 -5.71 -7.68
CA VAL A 25 0.67 -6.42 -8.37
C VAL A 25 0.50 -7.92 -8.21
N SER A 26 0.68 -8.66 -9.28
CA SER A 26 0.62 -10.11 -9.27
C SER A 26 1.96 -10.67 -9.71
N THR A 27 2.54 -11.54 -8.89
CA THR A 27 3.63 -12.44 -9.28
C THR A 27 3.06 -13.85 -9.45
N SER A 28 3.85 -14.79 -9.97
CA SER A 28 3.38 -16.17 -10.18
C SER A 28 2.82 -16.84 -8.93
N ASN A 29 3.22 -16.40 -7.74
CA ASN A 29 2.92 -17.07 -6.47
C ASN A 29 2.13 -16.22 -5.46
N CYS A 30 1.90 -14.93 -5.74
CA CYS A 30 1.28 -14.02 -4.77
C CYS A 30 0.71 -12.76 -5.45
N ALA A 31 -0.46 -12.32 -4.97
CA ALA A 31 -1.01 -11.00 -5.24
C ALA A 31 -0.71 -10.06 -4.07
N GLY A 32 -0.25 -8.86 -4.39
CA GLY A 32 0.08 -7.84 -3.41
C GLY A 32 -0.47 -6.48 -3.80
N ILE A 33 -0.46 -5.57 -2.83
CA ILE A 33 -0.85 -4.18 -3.00
C ILE A 33 0.38 -3.34 -2.70
N LEU A 34 0.88 -2.64 -3.71
CA LEU A 34 1.89 -1.60 -3.53
C LEU A 34 1.21 -0.30 -3.19
N VAL A 35 1.72 0.40 -2.17
CA VAL A 35 1.23 1.70 -1.75
C VAL A 35 2.41 2.67 -1.66
N GLY A 36 2.36 3.74 -2.46
CA GLY A 36 3.24 4.88 -2.32
C GLY A 36 2.75 5.80 -1.20
N THR A 37 3.66 6.25 -0.35
CA THR A 37 3.36 7.13 0.79
C THR A 37 3.86 8.56 0.56
N GLY A 38 3.23 9.52 1.24
CA GLY A 38 3.62 10.94 1.16
C GLY A 38 5.01 11.25 1.73
N LYS A 39 5.65 10.30 2.40
CA LYS A 39 7.06 10.38 2.86
C LYS A 39 8.05 9.71 1.90
N GLY A 40 7.64 9.37 0.68
CA GLY A 40 8.53 8.81 -0.33
C GLY A 40 8.90 7.34 -0.10
N ARG A 41 8.06 6.60 0.63
CA ARG A 41 8.18 5.14 0.75
C ARG A 41 7.22 4.45 -0.20
N CYS A 42 7.56 3.24 -0.59
CA CYS A 42 6.70 2.30 -1.27
C CYS A 42 6.63 1.03 -0.44
N GLU A 43 5.45 0.71 0.07
CA GLU A 43 5.19 -0.41 0.98
C GLU A 43 4.38 -1.47 0.22
N LEU A 44 4.77 -2.74 0.35
CA LEU A 44 4.08 -3.89 -0.21
C LEU A 44 3.27 -4.59 0.89
N TYR A 45 2.00 -4.80 0.60
CA TYR A 45 1.06 -5.54 1.43
C TYR A 45 0.61 -6.81 0.70
N ASP A 46 0.39 -7.88 1.45
CA ASP A 46 -0.25 -9.09 0.94
C ASP A 46 -1.75 -8.82 0.70
N ALA A 47 -2.28 -9.21 -0.47
CA ALA A 47 -3.65 -8.86 -0.85
C ALA A 47 -4.71 -9.64 -0.04
N ASP A 48 -4.38 -10.85 0.43
CA ASP A 48 -5.32 -11.75 1.11
C ASP A 48 -5.30 -11.54 2.63
N THR A 49 -4.11 -11.38 3.20
CA THR A 49 -3.91 -11.24 4.66
C THR A 49 -3.84 -9.78 5.11
N HIS A 50 -3.66 -8.84 4.18
CA HIS A 50 -3.46 -7.42 4.45
C HIS A 50 -2.23 -7.11 5.34
N ILE A 51 -1.31 -8.07 5.48
CA ILE A 51 -0.09 -7.88 6.27
C ILE A 51 0.93 -7.13 5.42
N ARG A 52 1.62 -6.16 6.03
CA ARG A 52 2.77 -5.50 5.38
C ARG A 52 3.90 -6.52 5.22
N ILE A 53 4.24 -6.84 3.98
CA ILE A 53 5.33 -7.76 3.65
C ILE A 53 6.67 -7.05 3.81
N LYS A 54 6.86 -5.92 3.10
CA LYS A 54 8.13 -5.17 3.11
C LYS A 54 8.00 -3.76 2.58
N THR A 55 9.00 -2.92 2.84
CA THR A 55 9.23 -1.68 2.11
C THR A 55 10.04 -1.98 0.85
N VAL A 56 9.51 -1.68 -0.32
CA VAL A 56 10.15 -1.94 -1.64
C VAL A 56 11.03 -0.77 -2.05
N TYR A 57 10.65 0.45 -1.67
CA TYR A 57 11.43 1.66 -1.88
C TYR A 57 11.32 2.54 -0.63
N GLY A 58 12.42 3.07 -0.12
CA GLY A 58 12.39 3.86 1.10
C GLY A 58 13.78 4.07 1.68
N ASN A 59 14.43 5.13 1.22
CA ASN A 59 15.51 5.88 1.87
C ASN A 59 16.09 6.88 0.86
N CYS A 60 15.26 7.84 0.43
CA CYS A 60 15.77 9.11 -0.10
C CYS A 60 15.50 10.20 0.95
N ILE A 61 15.88 9.94 2.20
CA ILE A 61 16.28 11.04 3.06
C ILE A 61 17.61 11.45 2.47
N LEU A 62 17.57 12.47 1.63
CA LEU A 62 18.72 13.30 1.34
C LEU A 62 19.40 13.58 2.70
N MET A 63 20.60 13.01 2.89
CA MET A 63 21.55 13.46 3.90
C MET A 63 21.94 14.90 3.53
N TYR A 64 21.08 15.86 3.82
CA TYR A 64 21.41 17.27 3.89
C TYR A 64 21.04 17.74 5.29
N SER A 65 21.96 17.49 6.22
CA SER A 65 22.08 18.19 7.50
C SER A 65 23.50 18.00 8.01
#